data_AF-A0A1Q4BH01-F1
#
_entry.id   AF-A0A1Q4BH01-F1
#
_cell.length_a   1.000
_cell.length_b   1.000
_cell.length_c   1.000
_cell.angle_alpha   90.00
_cell.angle_beta   90.00
_cell.angle_gamma   90.00
#
_symmetry.space_group_name_H-M   'P 1'
#
loop_
_entity.id
_entity.type
_entity.pdbx_description
1 polymer ?
#
loop_
_entity_poly.entity_id
_entity_poly.type
_entity_poly.pdbx_seq_one_letter_code
_entity_poly.pdbx_strand_id
1 'polypeptide(L)'
;MIVHVSPHDTDRINREIFDAFVGAVVPVIRHYIAHRTSDPKEIAELLNQRGIPCCGQSKWTGTFVRMILTRDKPALCSIKTAR
;
A
#
# COMPACT_ATOMS: atom_id res chain seq x y z
N MET A 1 32.60 -11.34 -7.54
CA MET A 1 31.47 -12.26 -7.76
C MET A 1 30.29 -11.41 -8.21
N ILE A 2 30.01 -11.33 -9.52
CA ILE A 2 28.85 -10.58 -10.01
C ILE A 2 27.67 -11.54 -9.96
N VAL A 3 26.74 -11.30 -9.04
CA VAL A 3 25.51 -12.10 -8.94
C VAL A 3 24.62 -11.69 -10.10
N HIS A 4 24.50 -12.54 -11.12
CA HIS A 4 23.54 -12.34 -12.20
C HIS A 4 22.14 -12.57 -11.61
N VAL A 5 21.48 -11.49 -11.19
CA VAL A 5 20.08 -11.56 -10.77
C VAL A 5 19.23 -11.66 -12.04
N SER A 6 18.56 -12.78 -12.22
CA SER A 6 17.62 -12.97 -13.33
C SER A 6 16.50 -11.92 -13.24
N PRO A 7 16.05 -11.31 -14.35
CA PRO A 7 14.98 -10.31 -14.33
C PRO A 7 13.71 -10.81 -13.61
N HIS A 8 13.41 -12.11 -13.71
CA HIS A 8 12.28 -12.74 -13.00
C HIS A 8 12.42 -12.75 -11.47
N ASP A 9 13.64 -12.86 -10.94
CA ASP A 9 13.87 -12.78 -9.49
C ASP A 9 13.70 -11.34 -8.99
N THR A 10 14.14 -10.35 -9.79
CA THR A 10 13.94 -8.93 -9.48
C THR A 10 12.46 -8.58 -9.41
N ASP A 11 11.62 -9.05 -10.33
CA ASP A 11 10.17 -8.84 -10.30
C ASP A 11 9.51 -9.47 -9.06
N ARG A 12 9.92 -10.70 -8.69
CA ARG A 12 9.42 -11.35 -7.47
C ARG A 12 9.78 -10.55 -6.23
N ILE A 13 11.05 -10.16 -6.11
CA ILE A 13 11.56 -9.39 -4.96
C ILE A 13 10.86 -8.04 -4.86
N ASN A 14 10.69 -7.33 -5.98
CA ASN A 14 9.98 -6.05 -6.01
C ASN A 14 8.52 -6.20 -5.57
N ARG A 15 7.86 -7.29 -5.96
CA ARG A 15 6.48 -7.58 -5.50
C ARG A 15 6.43 -7.82 -4.00
N GLU A 16 7.35 -8.63 -3.46
CA GLU A 16 7.41 -8.94 -2.02
C GLU A 16 7.71 -7.69 -1.18
N ILE A 17 8.65 -6.84 -1.64
CA ILE A 17 8.94 -5.55 -1.01
C ILE A 17 7.70 -4.66 -1.02
N PHE A 18 7.01 -4.59 -2.16
CA PHE A 18 5.79 -3.80 -2.29
C PHE A 18 4.67 -4.32 -1.37
N ASP A 19 4.47 -5.63 -1.28
CA ASP A 19 3.47 -6.23 -0.40
C ASP A 19 3.78 -5.98 1.08
N ALA A 20 5.05 -6.09 1.49
CA ALA A 20 5.49 -5.74 2.83
C ALA A 20 5.24 -4.26 3.15
N PHE A 21 5.56 -3.37 2.20
CA PHE A 21 5.28 -1.94 2.31
C PHE A 21 3.77 -1.66 2.47
N VAL A 22 2.92 -2.29 1.65
CA VAL A 22 1.46 -2.18 1.75
C VAL A 22 0.97 -2.62 3.12
N GLY A 23 1.45 -3.78 3.61
CA GLY A 23 1.10 -4.29 4.93
C GLY A 23 1.47 -3.33 6.07
N ALA A 24 2.59 -2.63 5.95
CA ALA A 24 3.04 -1.67 6.95
C ALA A 24 2.21 -0.36 6.96
N VAL A 25 1.78 0.11 5.79
CA VAL A 25 1.13 1.44 5.68
C VAL A 25 -0.38 1.42 5.77
N VAL A 26 -1.03 0.29 5.44
CA VAL A 26 -2.49 0.13 5.55
C VAL A 26 -3.02 0.49 6.94
N PRO A 27 -2.43 0.03 8.07
CA PRO A 27 -2.92 0.40 9.40
C PRO A 27 -2.87 1.91 9.66
N VAL A 28 -1.86 2.60 9.13
CA VAL A 28 -1.73 4.06 9.24
C VAL A 28 -2.82 4.78 8.45
N ILE A 29 -3.09 4.33 7.23
CA ILE A 29 -4.18 4.86 6.40
C ILE A 29 -5.54 4.63 7.09
N ARG A 30 -5.79 3.42 7.60
CA ARG A 30 -7.01 3.08 8.34
C ARG A 30 -7.16 3.91 9.63
N HIS A 31 -6.06 4.20 10.32
CA HIS A 31 -6.08 5.11 11.47
C HIS A 31 -6.57 6.51 11.07
N TYR A 32 -6.10 7.07 9.95
CA TYR A 32 -6.60 8.35 9.46
C TYR A 32 -8.07 8.31 9.04
N ILE A 33 -8.50 7.22 8.38
CA ILE A 33 -9.91 7.01 8.03
C ILE A 33 -10.80 7.04 9.28
N ALA A 34 -10.37 6.36 10.35
CA ALA A 34 -11.16 6.25 11.57
C ALA A 34 -11.20 7.54 12.41
N HIS A 35 -10.18 8.41 12.35
CA HIS A 35 -10.02 9.52 13.30
C HIS A 35 -9.94 10.91 12.67
N ARG A 36 -9.79 11.02 11.35
CA ARG A 36 -9.50 12.30 10.67
C ARG A 36 -10.35 12.49 9.41
N THR A 37 -10.17 11.63 8.42
CA THR A 37 -10.74 11.84 7.08
C THR A 37 -10.72 10.55 6.26
N SER A 38 -11.76 10.37 5.45
CA SER A 38 -11.88 9.29 4.47
C SER A 38 -11.48 9.73 3.06
N ASP A 39 -11.13 11.01 2.86
CA ASP A 39 -10.73 11.49 1.54
C ASP A 39 -9.28 11.05 1.21
N PRO A 40 -9.05 10.31 0.11
CA PRO A 40 -7.73 9.80 -0.22
C PRO A 40 -6.67 10.88 -0.50
N LYS A 41 -7.08 12.06 -0.99
CA LYS A 41 -6.15 13.17 -1.23
C LYS A 41 -5.69 13.77 0.10
N GLU A 42 -6.61 13.99 1.04
CA GLU A 42 -6.26 14.48 2.37
C GLU A 42 -5.38 13.48 3.14
N ILE A 43 -5.65 12.17 3.03
CA ILE A 43 -4.79 11.14 3.60
C ILE A 43 -3.38 11.22 3.01
N ALA A 44 -3.26 11.38 1.69
CA ALA A 44 -1.95 11.53 1.05
C ALA A 44 -1.21 12.78 1.55
N GLU A 45 -1.90 13.89 1.75
CA GLU A 45 -1.33 15.11 2.33
C GLU A 45 -0.84 14.87 3.76
N LEU A 46 -1.63 14.19 4.61
CA LEU A 46 -1.22 13.84 5.97
C LEU A 46 0.02 12.92 6.00
N LEU A 47 0.09 11.93 5.12
CA LEU A 47 1.25 11.04 5.00
C LEU A 47 2.50 11.82 4.58
N ASN A 48 2.36 12.72 3.61
CA ASN A 48 3.45 13.59 3.15
C ASN A 48 3.93 14.56 4.24
N GLN A 49 3.01 15.20 4.97
CA GLN A 49 3.34 16.11 6.07
C GLN A 49 4.09 15.39 7.21
N ARG A 50 3.80 14.10 7.42
CA ARG A 50 4.50 13.25 8.39
C ARG A 50 5.85 12.73 7.88
N GLY A 51 6.21 13.02 6.63
CA GLY A 51 7.45 12.56 6.01
C GLY A 51 7.48 11.04 5.77
N ILE A 52 6.32 10.39 5.68
CA ILE A 52 6.27 8.93 5.45
C ILE A 52 6.71 8.66 4.00
N PRO A 53 7.77 7.87 3.78
CA PRO A 53 8.24 7.56 2.43
C PRO A 53 7.18 6.85 1.58
N CYS A 54 7.13 7.17 0.29
CA CYS A 54 6.25 6.50 -0.67
C CYS A 54 7.07 5.49 -1.49
N CYS A 55 6.64 4.23 -1.55
CA CYS A 55 7.38 3.19 -2.25
C CYS A 55 7.50 3.52 -3.76
N GLY A 56 8.74 3.70 -4.24
CA GLY A 56 9.03 3.98 -5.64
C GLY A 56 8.55 5.34 -6.15
N GLN A 57 8.11 6.24 -5.25
CA GLN A 57 7.64 7.58 -5.62
C GLN A 57 8.18 8.64 -4.66
N SER A 58 8.29 9.88 -5.14
CA SER A 58 8.77 11.00 -4.35
C SER A 58 7.78 11.48 -3.27
N LYS A 59 6.48 11.21 -3.45
CA LYS A 59 5.42 11.59 -2.51
C LYS A 59 4.17 10.73 -2.66
N TRP A 60 3.32 10.76 -1.63
CA TRP A 60 1.99 10.18 -1.66
C TRP A 60 1.05 10.98 -2.56
N THR A 61 0.17 10.28 -3.27
CA THR A 61 -0.93 10.84 -4.05
C THR A 61 -2.24 10.17 -3.68
N GLY A 62 -3.37 10.87 -3.83
CA GLY A 62 -4.68 10.28 -3.56
C GLY A 62 -4.98 9.04 -4.42
N THR A 63 -4.48 9.01 -5.65
CA THR A 63 -4.57 7.82 -6.53
C THR A 63 -3.84 6.63 -5.93
N PHE A 64 -2.64 6.83 -5.39
CA PHE A 64 -1.86 5.77 -4.77
C PHE A 64 -2.49 5.26 -3.47
N VAL A 65 -3.05 6.16 -2.66
CA VAL A 65 -3.85 5.78 -1.48
C VAL A 65 -5.05 4.93 -1.87
N ARG A 66 -5.81 5.31 -2.92
CA ARG A 66 -6.93 4.51 -3.45
C ARG A 66 -6.49 3.14 -3.93
N MET A 67 -5.36 3.06 -4.63
CA MET A 67 -4.81 1.79 -5.10
C MET A 67 -4.47 0.87 -3.93
N ILE A 68 -3.81 1.38 -2.88
CA ILE A 68 -3.48 0.62 -1.67
C ILE A 68 -4.75 0.11 -0.99
N LEU A 69 -5.75 0.97 -0.78
CA LEU A 69 -7.03 0.59 -0.19
C LEU A 69 -7.81 -0.43 -1.03
N THR A 70 -7.64 -0.40 -2.35
CA THR A 70 -8.27 -1.38 -3.25
C THR A 70 -7.60 -2.74 -3.15
N ARG A 71 -6.27 -2.77 -3.00
CA ARG A 71 -5.46 -3.99 -2.81
C ARG A 71 -5.65 -4.59 -1.42
N ASP A 72 -5.89 -3.75 -0.41
CA ASP A 72 -6.16 -4.14 0.97
C ASP A 72 -7.55 -4.71 1.20
N LYS A 73 -8.52 -4.50 0.29
CA LYS A 73 -9.81 -5.20 0.39
C LYS A 73 -9.49 -6.69 0.51
N PRO A 74 -9.79 -7.34 1.65
CA PRO A 74 -9.70 -8.78 1.69
C PRO A 74 -10.63 -9.31 0.61
N ALA A 75 -10.37 -10.50 0.10
CA ALA A 75 -11.30 -11.24 -0.73
C ALA A 75 -12.58 -11.62 0.06
N LEU A 76 -13.29 -10.64 0.61
CA LEU A 76 -14.55 -10.73 1.32
C LEU A 76 -15.68 -11.25 0.40
N CYS A 77 -15.45 -11.37 -0.91
CA CYS A 77 -16.34 -12.09 -1.82
C CYS A 77 -16.12 -13.62 -1.86
N SER A 78 -15.08 -14.19 -1.23
CA SER A 78 -14.88 -15.66 -1.18
C SER A 78 -15.37 -16.32 0.11
N ILE A 79 -15.84 -15.55 1.10
CA ILE A 79 -16.48 -16.08 2.30
C ILE A 79 -18.00 -15.88 2.18
N LYS A 80 -18.59 -16.35 1.07
CA LYS A 80 -20.03 -16.66 1.12
C LYS A 80 -20.16 -17.91 1.99
N THR A 81 -20.53 -17.65 3.23
CA THR A 81 -21.11 -18.57 4.21
C THR A 81 -21.86 -19.71 3.54
N ALA A 82 -21.28 -20.91 3.61
CA ALA A 82 -22.07 -22.14 3.56
C ALA A 82 -22.91 -22.16 4.85
N ARG A 83 -24.23 -21.99 4.72
CA ARG A 83 -25.19 -22.47 5.70
C ARG A 83 -26.47 -22.88 4.99
#